data_AF-A0AAD9YBE8-F1
#
_entry.id   AF-A0AAD9YBE8-F1
#
_cell.length_a   1.000
_cell.length_b   1.000
_cell.length_c   1.000
_cell.angle_alpha   90.00
_cell.angle_beta   90.00
_cell.angle_gamma   90.00
#
_symmetry.space_group_name_H-M   'P 1'
#
loop_
_entity.id
_entity.type
_entity.pdbx_description
1 polymer ?
#
loop_
_entity_poly.entity_id
_entity_poly.type
_entity_poly.pdbx_seq_one_letter_code
_entity_poly.pdbx_strand_id
1 'polypeptide(L)'
;MKGTHSIGSRDEDGFVSTSSSEPVAATFVYRKPSAFVYKIHVTPNLIDTVGTLGKYSDFDEESEFAALGGIKYEQIVSWRPLNGRTLGNPIRNKDFDKRKYGSGVAGGVQYQLAGFPPNHEAWREEPWKSHKPSKRDIGKKPGFGLNFLKVCLVRP
;
A
#
# COMPACT_ATOMS: atom_id res chain seq x y z
N MET A 1 -6.05 1.07 6.70
CA MET A 1 -6.94 1.12 5.52
C MET A 1 -8.28 1.70 5.97
N LYS A 2 -8.58 2.92 5.53
CA LYS A 2 -9.91 3.53 5.63
C LYS A 2 -10.22 4.18 4.28
N GLY A 3 -11.33 3.78 3.66
CA GLY A 3 -11.88 4.46 2.49
C GLY A 3 -12.27 5.89 2.86
N THR A 4 -11.60 6.86 2.27
CA THR A 4 -12.03 8.26 2.27
C THR A 4 -11.34 9.00 1.13
N HIS A 5 -12.10 9.88 0.49
CA HIS A 5 -11.86 10.70 -0.69
C HIS A 5 -10.55 11.52 -0.73
N SER A 6 -9.37 10.90 -0.75
CA SER A 6 -8.13 11.61 -1.05
C SER A 6 -7.25 10.85 -2.03
N ILE A 7 -7.08 11.40 -3.24
CA ILE A 7 -6.16 10.97 -4.30
C ILE A 7 -4.73 11.32 -3.88
N GLY A 8 -4.28 10.66 -2.83
CA GLY A 8 -3.07 10.99 -2.12
C GLY A 8 -2.63 9.77 -1.38
N SER A 9 -1.35 9.49 -1.48
CA SER A 9 -0.86 8.21 -1.04
C SER A 9 -0.77 8.15 0.49
N ARG A 10 -1.24 7.05 1.09
CA ARG A 10 -1.52 6.93 2.53
C ARG A 10 -0.48 6.05 3.23
N ASP A 11 0.02 6.51 4.37
CA ASP A 11 0.86 5.75 5.32
C ASP A 11 0.17 5.54 6.70
N GLU A 12 -1.10 5.92 6.79
CA GLU A 12 -1.90 5.84 8.00
C GLU A 12 -2.32 4.39 8.31
N ASP A 13 -2.41 4.06 9.60
CA ASP A 13 -2.80 2.74 10.12
C ASP A 13 -1.81 1.58 9.85
N GLY A 14 -0.55 1.86 9.52
CA GLY A 14 0.50 0.84 9.35
C GLY A 14 0.57 0.17 7.97
N PHE A 15 -0.02 0.81 6.96
CA PHE A 15 0.01 0.39 5.55
C PHE A 15 0.70 1.44 4.68
N VAL A 16 1.32 1.03 3.58
CA VAL A 16 1.84 1.95 2.54
C VAL A 16 1.10 1.70 1.23
N SER A 17 0.43 2.72 0.69
CA SER A 17 -0.24 2.67 -0.63
C SER A 17 0.76 2.50 -1.78
N THR A 18 0.50 1.55 -2.67
CA THR A 18 1.27 1.29 -3.89
C THR A 18 0.33 1.00 -5.07
N SER A 19 0.73 1.31 -6.30
CA SER A 19 -0.03 0.97 -7.52
C SER A 19 0.79 0.08 -8.43
N SER A 20 0.12 -0.81 -9.16
CA SER A 20 0.74 -1.65 -10.20
C SER A 20 1.09 -0.88 -11.48
N SER A 21 0.59 0.35 -11.64
CA SER A 21 0.77 1.20 -12.81
C SER A 21 1.71 2.39 -12.50
N GLU A 22 2.85 2.49 -13.19
CA GLU A 22 3.79 3.62 -13.03
C GLU A 22 3.12 4.98 -13.34
N PRO A 23 2.31 5.13 -14.41
CA PRO A 23 1.55 6.35 -14.66
C PRO A 23 0.61 6.74 -13.51
N VAL A 24 -0.11 5.77 -12.93
CA VAL A 24 -1.01 6.02 -11.78
C VAL A 24 -0.20 6.39 -10.54
N ALA A 25 0.86 5.66 -10.23
CA ALA A 25 1.75 6.00 -9.12
C ALA A 25 2.35 7.41 -9.25
N ALA A 26 2.63 7.87 -10.47
CA ALA A 26 3.12 9.21 -10.73
C ALA A 26 2.07 10.31 -10.48
N THR A 27 0.76 10.04 -10.61
CA THR A 27 -0.28 11.04 -10.33
C THR A 27 -0.31 11.42 -8.85
N PHE A 28 0.01 10.47 -7.95
CA PHE A 28 0.06 10.68 -6.51
C PHE A 28 1.07 11.77 -6.10
N VAL A 29 2.11 11.97 -6.91
CA VAL A 29 3.19 12.91 -6.64
C VAL A 29 3.20 14.13 -7.56
N TYR A 30 2.24 14.25 -8.48
CA TYR A 30 2.22 15.28 -9.54
C TYR A 30 2.21 16.73 -9.03
N ARG A 31 1.67 16.97 -7.82
CA ARG A 31 1.64 18.29 -7.18
C ARG A 31 2.83 18.54 -6.24
N LYS A 32 3.85 17.68 -6.24
CA LYS A 32 5.01 17.80 -5.35
C LYS A 32 6.19 18.45 -6.09
N PRO A 33 6.90 19.41 -5.46
CA PRO A 33 8.04 20.08 -6.08
C PRO A 33 9.25 19.16 -6.29
N SER A 34 9.34 18.09 -5.49
CA SER A 34 10.34 17.02 -5.61
C SER A 34 9.76 15.77 -4.97
N ALA A 35 9.88 14.63 -5.67
CA ALA A 35 9.39 13.33 -5.25
C ALA A 35 10.17 12.21 -5.92
N PHE A 36 9.96 10.98 -5.47
CA PHE A 36 10.49 9.78 -6.10
C PHE A 36 9.34 8.81 -6.39
N VAL A 37 9.45 8.09 -7.50
CA VAL A 37 8.59 6.94 -7.80
C VAL A 37 9.43 5.68 -7.66
N TYR A 38 9.06 4.85 -6.68
CA TYR A 38 9.77 3.60 -6.39
C TYR A 38 9.13 2.44 -7.14
N LYS A 39 9.98 1.60 -7.74
CA LYS A 39 9.61 0.29 -8.26
C LYS A 39 9.94 -0.74 -7.19
N ILE A 40 8.92 -1.44 -6.72
CA ILE A 40 9.01 -2.36 -5.60
C ILE A 40 8.66 -3.75 -6.11
N HIS A 41 9.42 -4.77 -5.69
CA HIS A 41 9.11 -6.14 -6.07
C HIS A 41 7.89 -6.63 -5.29
N VAL A 42 7.02 -7.38 -5.95
CA VAL A 42 5.85 -7.96 -5.29
C VAL A 42 6.26 -8.98 -4.22
N THR A 43 5.54 -8.99 -3.09
CA THR A 43 5.77 -9.85 -1.94
C THR A 43 4.44 -10.18 -1.24
N PRO A 44 4.39 -11.24 -0.41
CA PRO A 44 3.14 -11.65 0.25
C PRO A 44 2.52 -10.64 1.21
N ASN A 45 3.26 -9.61 1.64
CA ASN A 45 2.72 -8.54 2.48
C ASN A 45 2.02 -7.42 1.68
N LEU A 46 2.04 -7.47 0.35
CA LEU A 46 1.21 -6.60 -0.49
C LEU A 46 -0.18 -7.20 -0.63
N ILE A 47 -1.17 -6.55 -0.01
CA ILE A 47 -2.57 -6.98 0.00
C ILE A 47 -3.33 -6.21 -1.06
N ASP A 48 -4.11 -6.92 -1.88
CA ASP A 48 -4.98 -6.33 -2.90
C ASP A 48 -6.11 -5.55 -2.20
N THR A 49 -6.08 -4.21 -2.29
CA THR A 49 -7.05 -3.38 -1.57
C THR A 49 -8.41 -3.41 -2.23
N VAL A 50 -8.44 -3.36 -3.57
CA VAL A 50 -9.66 -3.35 -4.38
C VAL A 50 -10.44 -4.64 -4.17
N GLY A 51 -9.79 -5.80 -4.32
CA GLY A 51 -10.44 -7.08 -4.09
C GLY A 51 -10.84 -7.29 -2.63
N THR A 52 -10.07 -6.76 -1.67
CA THR A 52 -10.38 -6.86 -0.22
C THR A 52 -11.59 -6.03 0.19
N LEU A 53 -11.75 -4.83 -0.37
CA LEU A 53 -12.88 -3.94 -0.08
C LEU A 53 -14.09 -4.23 -0.98
N GLY A 54 -13.89 -4.87 -2.13
CA GLY A 54 -14.93 -5.23 -3.09
C GLY A 54 -15.78 -4.02 -3.46
N LYS A 55 -17.11 -4.15 -3.41
CA LYS A 55 -18.05 -3.05 -3.73
C LYS A 55 -17.95 -1.81 -2.82
N TYR A 56 -17.19 -1.88 -1.74
CA TYR A 56 -16.92 -0.77 -0.83
C TYR A 56 -15.57 -0.10 -1.09
N SER A 57 -14.88 -0.49 -2.17
CA SER A 57 -13.70 0.18 -2.70
C SER A 57 -14.14 1.48 -3.39
N ASP A 58 -13.52 2.60 -3.03
CA ASP A 58 -13.74 3.89 -3.68
C ASP A 58 -12.86 4.05 -4.95
N PHE A 59 -11.95 3.10 -5.24
CA PHE A 59 -10.82 3.29 -6.17
C PHE A 59 -10.49 2.06 -7.02
N ASP A 60 -11.50 1.45 -7.65
CA ASP A 60 -11.32 0.24 -8.49
C ASP A 60 -10.31 0.44 -9.64
N GLU A 61 -10.14 1.66 -10.12
CA GLU A 61 -9.20 1.99 -11.20
C GLU A 61 -7.73 2.07 -10.77
N GLU A 62 -7.43 2.21 -9.48
CA GLU A 62 -6.06 2.50 -9.02
C GLU A 62 -5.18 1.24 -8.91
N SER A 63 -5.77 0.04 -9.01
CA SER A 63 -5.09 -1.26 -8.85
C SER A 63 -4.14 -1.26 -7.65
N GLU A 64 -4.64 -0.75 -6.52
CA GLU A 64 -3.85 -0.46 -5.34
C GLU A 64 -3.53 -1.73 -4.56
N PHE A 65 -2.28 -1.81 -4.08
CA PHE A 65 -1.86 -2.76 -3.08
C PHE A 65 -1.40 -2.02 -1.82
N ALA A 66 -1.81 -2.52 -0.66
CA ALA A 66 -1.36 -2.01 0.62
C ALA A 66 -0.26 -2.92 1.19
N ALA A 67 0.92 -2.36 1.45
CA ALA A 67 2.01 -3.10 2.08
C ALA A 67 1.81 -3.18 3.59
N LEU A 68 1.38 -4.34 4.09
CA LEU A 68 1.25 -4.61 5.52
C LEU A 68 2.64 -4.64 6.17
N GLY A 69 2.84 -3.82 7.21
CA GLY A 69 4.11 -3.76 7.94
C GLY A 69 5.24 -3.03 7.19
N GLY A 70 4.90 -2.27 6.13
CA GLY A 70 5.84 -1.48 5.35
C GLY A 70 6.60 -2.25 4.27
N ILE A 71 7.55 -1.56 3.65
CA ILE A 71 8.32 -2.07 2.51
C ILE A 71 9.79 -2.09 2.90
N LYS A 72 10.42 -3.26 2.80
CA LYS A 72 11.85 -3.41 3.15
C LYS A 72 12.71 -2.83 2.04
N TYR A 73 13.84 -2.22 2.38
CA TYR A 73 14.70 -1.59 1.40
C TYR A 73 15.21 -2.57 0.33
N GLU A 74 15.52 -3.81 0.72
CA GLU A 74 15.99 -4.86 -0.20
C GLU A 74 14.89 -5.37 -1.13
N GLN A 75 13.63 -4.99 -0.92
CA GLN A 75 12.49 -5.27 -1.80
C GLN A 75 12.37 -4.23 -2.93
N ILE A 76 12.99 -3.06 -2.77
CA ILE A 76 12.95 -1.98 -3.75
C ILE A 76 13.90 -2.33 -4.90
N VAL A 77 13.38 -2.37 -6.12
CA VAL A 77 14.14 -2.68 -7.34
C VAL A 77 14.87 -1.46 -7.88
N SER A 78 14.19 -0.31 -7.91
CA SER A 78 14.73 0.96 -8.41
C SER A 78 13.87 2.13 -7.97
N TRP A 79 14.35 3.36 -8.18
CA TRP A 79 13.55 4.58 -8.03
C TRP A 79 13.82 5.57 -9.16
N ARG A 80 12.85 6.42 -9.46
CA ARG A 80 12.95 7.50 -10.45
C ARG A 80 12.71 8.84 -9.74
N PRO A 81 13.64 9.81 -9.83
CA PRO A 81 13.36 11.15 -9.33
C PRO A 81 12.34 11.86 -10.21
N LEU A 82 11.48 12.66 -9.59
CA LEU A 82 10.60 13.59 -10.29
C LEU A 82 11.32 14.95 -10.43
N ASN A 83 11.52 15.38 -11.68
CA ASN A 83 12.11 16.67 -12.03
C ASN A 83 11.00 17.57 -12.59
N GLY A 84 10.36 18.37 -11.73
CA GLY A 84 9.17 19.13 -12.13
C GLY A 84 7.98 18.21 -12.39
N ARG A 85 7.57 18.04 -13.66
CA ARG A 85 6.46 17.15 -14.08
C ARG A 85 6.91 15.90 -14.84
N THR A 86 8.22 15.69 -14.97
CA THR A 86 8.80 14.58 -15.73
C THR A 86 9.59 13.63 -14.84
N LEU A 87 9.40 12.32 -15.06
CA LEU A 87 10.18 11.29 -14.38
C LEU A 87 11.56 11.17 -15.01
N GLY A 88 12.61 11.30 -14.20
CA GLY A 88 13.98 11.06 -14.59
C GLY A 88 14.29 9.59 -14.88
N ASN A 89 15.56 9.30 -15.15
CA ASN A 89 16.03 7.93 -15.40
C ASN A 89 15.95 7.06 -14.14
N PRO A 90 15.66 5.75 -14.26
CA PRO A 90 15.62 4.84 -13.13
C PRO A 90 17.02 4.58 -12.56
N ILE A 91 17.15 4.76 -11.25
CA ILE A 91 18.32 4.43 -10.44
C ILE A 91 18.07 3.07 -9.81
N ARG A 92 18.91 2.08 -10.13
CA ARG A 92 18.77 0.72 -9.59
C ARG A 92 19.24 0.65 -8.15
N ASN A 93 18.49 -0.08 -7.32
CA ASN A 93 18.94 -0.43 -5.98
C ASN A 93 19.96 -1.57 -6.08
N LYS A 94 21.18 -1.35 -5.57
CA LYS A 94 22.22 -2.39 -5.53
C LYS A 94 21.93 -3.47 -4.49
N ASP A 95 21.14 -3.14 -3.49
CA ASP A 95 20.78 -4.01 -2.37
C ASP A 95 19.46 -4.75 -2.62
N PHE A 96 18.91 -4.68 -3.83
CA PHE A 96 17.76 -5.49 -4.22
C PHE A 96 18.11 -6.98 -4.15
N ASP A 97 17.50 -7.70 -3.21
CA ASP A 97 17.76 -9.13 -3.03
C ASP A 97 16.84 -9.96 -3.93
N LYS A 98 17.28 -10.14 -5.18
CA LYS A 98 16.56 -10.98 -6.16
C LYS A 98 16.42 -12.43 -5.68
N ARG A 99 17.34 -12.96 -4.87
CA ARG A 99 17.25 -14.36 -4.41
C ARG A 99 16.11 -14.51 -3.41
N LYS A 100 15.93 -13.52 -2.53
CA LYS A 100 14.87 -13.50 -1.53
C LYS A 100 13.49 -13.17 -2.09
N TYR A 101 13.42 -12.24 -3.05
CA TYR A 101 12.12 -11.73 -3.53
C TYR A 101 11.74 -12.19 -4.94
N GLY A 102 12.66 -12.77 -5.73
CA GLY A 102 12.46 -12.99 -7.17
C GLY A 102 11.34 -13.96 -7.57
N SER A 103 10.81 -14.75 -6.63
CA SER A 103 9.64 -15.63 -6.83
C SER A 103 8.40 -15.16 -6.04
N GLY A 104 8.44 -13.95 -5.47
CA GLY A 104 7.34 -13.40 -4.70
C GLY A 104 6.07 -13.25 -5.52
N VAL A 105 4.95 -13.49 -4.86
CA VAL A 105 3.59 -13.19 -5.35
C VAL A 105 2.89 -12.30 -4.32
N ALA A 106 1.86 -11.57 -4.74
CA ALA A 106 1.09 -10.74 -3.83
C ALA A 106 0.38 -11.61 -2.77
N GLY A 107 0.08 -11.02 -1.61
CA GLY A 107 -0.73 -11.67 -0.57
C GLY A 107 -2.19 -11.88 -0.97
N GLY A 108 -2.60 -11.28 -2.10
CA GLY A 108 -3.94 -11.40 -2.66
C GLY A 108 -4.98 -10.67 -1.82
N VAL A 109 -6.24 -11.10 -1.98
CA VAL A 109 -7.40 -10.55 -1.29
C VAL A 109 -7.48 -11.10 0.14
N GLN A 110 -7.67 -10.21 1.13
CA GLN A 110 -7.69 -10.55 2.55
C GLN A 110 -8.86 -9.86 3.27
N TYR A 111 -10.07 -10.39 3.15
CA TYR A 111 -11.32 -9.78 3.67
C TYR A 111 -11.29 -9.46 5.17
N GLN A 112 -10.57 -10.24 5.98
CA GLN A 112 -10.38 -10.00 7.41
C GLN A 112 -9.57 -8.73 7.70
N LEU A 113 -8.79 -8.24 6.74
CA LEU A 113 -8.00 -7.01 6.82
C LEU A 113 -8.73 -5.79 6.24
N ALA A 114 -9.99 -5.92 5.79
CA ALA A 114 -10.76 -4.83 5.21
C ALA A 114 -10.91 -3.62 6.15
N GLY A 115 -10.83 -3.83 7.47
CA GLY A 115 -10.74 -2.74 8.44
C GLY A 115 -12.02 -1.90 8.58
N PHE A 116 -13.17 -2.40 8.09
CA PHE A 116 -14.44 -1.69 8.23
C PHE A 116 -14.78 -1.42 9.71
N PRO A 117 -15.44 -0.28 10.02
CA PRO A 117 -15.93 -0.01 11.37
C PRO A 117 -16.75 -1.19 11.93
N PRO A 118 -16.72 -1.46 13.25
CA PRO A 118 -17.37 -2.64 13.83
C PRO A 118 -18.85 -2.85 13.48
N ASN A 119 -19.57 -1.73 13.24
CA ASN A 119 -21.00 -1.71 12.93
C ASN A 119 -21.31 -1.61 11.42
N HIS A 120 -20.29 -1.57 10.56
CA HIS A 120 -20.44 -1.45 9.12
C HIS A 120 -21.25 -2.60 8.53
N GLU A 121 -22.04 -2.32 7.48
CA GLU A 121 -22.91 -3.30 6.85
C GLU A 121 -22.19 -4.44 6.15
N ALA A 122 -21.02 -4.17 5.57
CA ALA A 122 -20.15 -5.18 4.96
C ALA A 122 -19.94 -6.41 5.85
N TRP A 123 -19.79 -6.23 7.17
CA TRP A 123 -19.63 -7.33 8.13
C TRP A 123 -20.83 -8.27 8.26
N ARG A 124 -21.96 -7.98 7.59
CA ARG A 124 -23.17 -8.83 7.52
C ARG A 124 -23.37 -9.46 6.14
N GLU A 125 -22.49 -9.20 5.19
CA GLU A 125 -22.57 -9.65 3.81
C GLU A 125 -21.40 -10.57 3.45
N GLU A 126 -21.62 -11.54 2.55
CA GLU A 126 -20.49 -12.30 1.99
C GLU A 126 -19.66 -11.43 1.04
N PRO A 127 -18.32 -11.59 1.01
CA PRO A 127 -17.54 -12.59 1.76
C PRO A 127 -17.11 -12.15 3.19
N TRP A 128 -17.29 -10.88 3.56
CA TRP A 128 -16.74 -10.32 4.82
C TRP A 128 -17.37 -10.90 6.08
N LYS A 129 -18.65 -11.30 6.02
CA LYS A 129 -19.37 -11.96 7.11
C LYS A 129 -18.62 -13.18 7.62
N SER A 130 -18.10 -14.02 6.72
CA SER A 130 -17.33 -15.23 7.04
C SER A 130 -15.91 -14.93 7.55
N HIS A 131 -15.44 -13.69 7.42
CA HIS A 131 -14.06 -13.28 7.74
C HIS A 131 -14.01 -12.19 8.83
N LYS A 132 -15.14 -11.94 9.51
CA LYS A 132 -15.25 -10.87 10.51
C LYS A 132 -14.32 -11.15 11.70
N PRO A 133 -13.39 -10.24 12.05
CA PRO A 133 -12.53 -10.40 13.21
C PRO A 133 -13.35 -10.46 14.51
N SER A 134 -12.95 -11.32 15.45
CA SER A 134 -13.55 -11.38 16.77
C SER A 134 -13.00 -10.26 17.67
N LYS A 135 -13.70 -9.89 18.76
CA LYS A 135 -13.19 -8.89 19.73
C LYS A 135 -11.79 -9.25 20.31
N ARG A 136 -11.38 -10.52 20.25
CA ARG A 136 -10.04 -10.96 20.70
C ARG A 136 -8.93 -10.51 19.75
N ASP A 137 -9.27 -10.23 18.49
CA ASP A 137 -8.31 -9.86 17.43
C ASP A 137 -8.03 -8.34 17.40
N ILE A 138 -8.91 -7.54 18.02
CA ILE A 138 -8.89 -6.06 17.98
C ILE A 138 -8.06 -5.46 19.15
N GLY A 139 -7.62 -6.28 20.11
CA GLY A 139 -7.04 -5.84 21.40
C GLY A 139 -5.51 -5.74 21.51
N LYS A 140 -4.72 -6.23 20.54
CA LYS A 140 -3.26 -6.07 20.58
C LYS A 140 -2.87 -4.72 20.01
N LYS A 141 -2.79 -3.68 20.85
CA LYS A 141 -2.02 -2.47 20.52
C LYS A 141 -0.54 -2.89 20.36
N PRO A 142 0.08 -2.79 19.17
CA PRO A 142 1.52 -2.75 19.12
C PRO A 142 1.91 -1.37 19.64
N GLY A 143 2.47 -1.32 20.84
CA GLY A 143 3.10 -0.11 21.36
C GLY A 143 4.33 0.21 20.52
N PHE A 144 4.16 1.02 19.48
CA PHE A 144 5.25 1.74 18.83
C PHE A 144 4.76 3.14 18.52
N GLY A 145 5.07 4.06 19.43
CA GLY A 145 5.17 5.45 19.02
C GLY A 145 6.32 5.56 18.03
N LEU A 146 6.13 6.33 16.96
CA LEU A 146 7.13 7.16 16.29
C LEU A 146 6.49 7.81 15.06
N ASN A 147 6.81 9.08 14.90
CA ASN A 147 6.40 9.98 13.83
C ASN A 147 6.82 9.47 12.42
N PHE A 148 6.25 10.10 11.38
CA PHE A 148 6.71 10.16 9.96
C PHE A 148 6.28 8.95 9.08
N LEU A 149 5.99 9.02 7.76
CA LEU A 149 5.92 10.06 6.71
C LEU A 149 5.33 9.40 5.43
N LYS A 150 4.30 10.02 4.83
CA LYS A 150 3.82 9.99 3.43
C LYS A 150 4.57 9.08 2.45
N VAL A 151 3.80 8.31 1.68
CA VAL A 151 4.26 7.36 0.64
C VAL A 151 5.55 7.72 -0.03
N CYS A 152 6.43 6.71 0.00
CA CYS A 152 7.84 6.73 -0.27
C CYS A 152 8.29 7.99 -1.01
N LEU A 153 8.43 9.04 -0.21
CA LEU A 153 9.05 10.30 -0.53
C LEU A 153 10.16 10.43 0.51
N VAL A 154 11.27 9.73 0.30
CA VAL A 154 12.47 9.94 1.12
C VAL A 154 13.03 11.30 0.68
N ARG A 155 12.82 12.34 1.49
CA ARG A 155 13.61 13.58 1.39
C ARG A 155 14.98 13.34 2.05
N PRO A 156 16.04 14.04 1.58
CA PRO A 156 17.42 13.83 2.02
C PRO A 156 17.63 13.96 3.53
#